data_AF-A0A942GFC9-F1
#
_entry.id   AF-A0A942GFC9-F1
#
_cell.length_a   1.000
_cell.length_b   1.000
_cell.length_c   1.000
_cell.angle_alpha   90.00
_cell.angle_beta   90.00
_cell.angle_gamma   90.00
#
_symmetry.space_group_name_H-M   'P 1'
#
loop_
_entity.id
_entity.type
_entity.pdbx_description
1 polymer ?
#
loop_
_entity_poly.entity_id
_entity_poly.type
_entity_poly.pdbx_seq_one_letter_code
_entity_poly.pdbx_strand_id
1 'polypeptide(L)'
;AHSVDDVIVFPDKTAGGHVANLAFHRNAFAFVQRPLEAPLGGVSAYTVNFEGLSLRVAQGYNISTKKETLSMDILYGVKAIYPQLATRVLG
;
A
#
# COMPACT_ATOMS: atom_id res chain seq x y z
N ALA A 1 36.02 15.66 -1.03
CA ALA A 1 36.01 17.14 -0.95
C ALA A 1 34.55 17.59 -0.93
N HIS A 2 33.98 17.72 0.27
CA HIS A 2 32.70 18.40 0.46
C HIS A 2 33.06 19.89 0.68
N SER A 3 32.83 20.75 -0.32
CA SER A 3 32.92 22.19 -0.12
C SER A 3 31.66 22.65 0.62
N VAL A 4 31.88 23.47 1.65
CA VAL A 4 30.90 23.81 2.71
C VAL A 4 29.99 25.00 2.30
N ASP A 5 29.90 25.32 1.01
CA ASP A 5 29.17 26.51 0.50
C ASP A 5 28.06 26.18 -0.52
N ASP A 6 27.57 24.93 -0.57
CA ASP A 6 26.50 24.56 -1.50
C ASP A 6 25.13 24.92 -0.90
N VAL A 7 24.46 25.92 -1.46
CA VAL A 7 23.13 26.34 -1.01
C VAL A 7 22.12 25.23 -1.33
N ILE A 8 21.66 24.52 -0.30
CA ILE A 8 20.61 23.50 -0.43
C ILE A 8 19.27 24.21 -0.63
N VAL A 9 18.82 24.29 -1.88
CA VAL A 9 17.49 24.78 -2.22
C VAL A 9 16.51 23.60 -2.22
N PHE A 10 15.56 23.62 -1.30
CA PHE A 10 14.47 22.65 -1.30
C PHE A 10 13.56 22.90 -2.51
N PRO A 11 13.23 21.87 -3.30
CA PRO A 11 12.37 22.02 -4.48
C PRO A 11 10.93 22.39 -4.12
N ASP A 12 10.54 22.23 -2.85
CA ASP A 12 9.27 22.71 -2.32
C ASP A 12 9.52 23.87 -1.35
N LYS A 13 9.33 25.11 -1.84
CA LYS A 13 9.60 26.34 -1.08
C LYS A 13 8.42 26.79 -0.22
N THR A 14 7.23 26.21 -0.43
CA THR A 14 5.99 26.62 0.23
C THR A 14 5.34 25.38 0.82
N ALA A 15 5.36 25.23 2.15
CA ALA A 15 4.79 24.11 2.89
C ALA A 15 3.23 24.05 2.85
N GLY A 16 2.64 24.24 1.67
CA GLY A 16 1.23 24.09 1.38
C GLY A 16 0.94 22.77 0.68
N GLY A 17 -0.29 22.28 0.81
CA GLY A 17 -0.74 21.12 0.04
C GLY A 17 -0.69 21.42 -1.46
N HIS A 18 0.08 20.63 -2.20
CA HIS A 18 0.23 20.77 -3.65
C HIS A 18 0.04 19.40 -4.32
N VAL A 19 -0.44 19.43 -5.56
CA VAL A 19 -0.56 18.21 -6.37
C VAL A 19 0.82 17.88 -6.94
N ALA A 20 1.41 16.81 -6.46
CA ALA A 20 2.69 16.32 -6.96
C ALA A 20 2.46 15.17 -7.94
N ASN A 21 2.79 15.37 -9.21
CA ASN A 21 2.66 14.35 -10.23
C ASN A 21 3.77 13.30 -10.05
N LEU A 22 3.46 12.02 -10.22
CA LEU A 22 4.42 10.93 -10.08
C LEU A 22 4.75 10.35 -11.45
N ALA A 23 6.03 10.38 -11.82
CA ALA A 23 6.54 9.71 -13.01
C ALA A 23 7.50 8.60 -12.57
N PHE A 24 7.24 7.36 -12.98
CA PHE A 24 8.05 6.21 -12.57
C PHE A 24 8.15 5.18 -13.69
N HIS A 25 9.29 4.49 -13.72
CA HIS A 25 9.45 3.28 -14.52
C HIS A 25 8.78 2.08 -13.82
N ARG A 26 8.26 1.11 -14.58
CA ARG A 26 7.57 -0.09 -14.04
C ARG A 26 8.37 -0.82 -12.95
N ASN A 27 9.70 -0.81 -13.04
CA ASN A 27 10.59 -1.49 -12.10
C ASN A 27 10.97 -0.65 -10.86
N ALA A 28 10.49 0.60 -10.74
CA ALA A 28 10.85 1.47 -9.62
C ALA A 28 10.23 0.99 -8.30
N PHE A 29 9.00 0.48 -8.37
CA PHE A 29 8.24 -0.01 -7.22
C PHE A 29 7.99 -1.51 -7.31
N ALA A 30 8.20 -2.22 -6.21
CA ALA A 30 7.73 -3.58 -6.03
C ALA A 30 6.48 -3.56 -5.16
N PHE A 31 5.43 -4.20 -5.66
CA PHE A 31 4.24 -4.55 -4.90
C PHE A 31 4.28 -6.05 -4.64
N VAL A 32 4.23 -6.42 -3.36
CA VAL A 32 4.15 -7.82 -2.93
C VAL A 32 2.96 -8.02 -2.03
N GLN A 33 2.33 -9.18 -2.14
CA GLN A 33 1.20 -9.57 -1.32
C GLN A 33 1.37 -11.02 -0.90
N ARG A 34 0.84 -11.36 0.28
CA ARG A 34 0.80 -12.74 0.75
C ARG A 34 -0.66 -13.10 1.07
N PRO A 35 -1.22 -14.16 0.47
CA PRO A 35 -2.53 -14.65 0.87
C PRO A 35 -2.46 -15.10 2.33
N LEU A 36 -3.39 -14.61 3.15
CA LEU A 36 -3.50 -15.04 4.54
C LEU A 36 -4.26 -16.36 4.59
N GLU A 37 -3.85 -17.25 5.48
CA GLU A 37 -4.57 -18.50 5.73
C GLU A 37 -5.96 -18.22 6.30
N ALA A 38 -6.89 -19.14 6.05
CA ALA A 38 -8.21 -19.08 6.66
C ALA A 38 -8.08 -19.20 8.20
N PRO A 39 -8.85 -18.43 8.98
CA PRO A 39 -8.86 -18.53 10.43
C PRO A 39 -9.25 -19.95 10.89
N LEU A 40 -8.44 -20.52 11.78
CA LEU A 40 -8.73 -21.78 12.47
C LEU A 40 -9.93 -21.58 13.41
N GLY A 41 -11.02 -22.33 13.19
CA GLY A 41 -12.19 -22.28 14.09
C GLY A 41 -13.58 -22.40 13.45
N GLY A 42 -13.70 -22.81 12.17
CA GLY A 42 -15.01 -23.05 11.54
C GLY A 42 -15.74 -21.79 11.04
N VAL A 43 -15.07 -20.64 11.03
CA VAL A 43 -15.53 -19.40 10.40
C VAL A 43 -15.39 -19.56 8.89
N SER A 44 -16.46 -19.27 8.11
CA SER A 44 -16.36 -19.33 6.65
C SER A 44 -15.45 -18.21 6.17
N ALA A 45 -14.31 -18.59 5.60
CA ALA A 45 -13.34 -17.65 5.09
C ALA A 45 -12.97 -17.99 3.66
N TYR A 46 -13.05 -16.98 2.80
CA TYR A 46 -12.76 -17.10 1.38
C TYR A 46 -11.64 -16.14 1.04
N THR A 47 -10.64 -16.63 0.30
CA THR A 47 -9.59 -15.78 -0.26
C THR A 47 -9.86 -15.65 -1.75
N VAL A 48 -10.09 -14.43 -2.22
CA VAL A 48 -10.34 -14.12 -3.62
C VAL A 48 -9.18 -13.28 -4.14
N ASN A 49 -8.70 -13.61 -5.34
CA ASN A 49 -7.73 -12.77 -6.04
C ASN A 49 -8.48 -11.94 -7.09
N PHE A 50 -8.40 -10.62 -6.97
CA PHE A 50 -8.97 -9.69 -7.93
C PHE A 50 -7.88 -8.73 -8.41
N GLU A 51 -7.59 -8.72 -9.72
CA GLU A 51 -6.61 -7.83 -10.36
C GLU A 51 -5.21 -7.83 -9.72
N GLY A 52 -4.81 -8.97 -9.11
CA GLY A 52 -3.53 -9.04 -8.41
C GLY A 52 -3.59 -8.50 -6.99
N LEU A 53 -4.77 -8.38 -6.38
CA LEU A 53 -5.01 -8.17 -4.95
C LEU A 53 -5.66 -9.41 -4.33
N SER A 54 -5.03 -9.99 -3.33
CA SER A 54 -5.49 -11.15 -2.58
C SER A 54 -6.25 -10.66 -1.36
N LEU A 55 -7.58 -10.73 -1.42
CA LEU A 55 -8.48 -10.34 -0.35
C LEU A 55 -8.98 -11.58 0.39
N ARG A 56 -8.86 -11.58 1.73
CA ARG A 56 -9.51 -12.57 2.58
C ARG A 56 -10.78 -11.98 3.18
N VAL A 57 -11.90 -12.65 2.98
CA VAL A 57 -13.19 -12.32 3.59
C VAL A 57 -13.52 -13.40 4.62
N ALA A 58 -13.68 -13.02 5.89
CA ALA A 58 -14.11 -13.92 6.96
C ALA A 58 -15.52 -13.54 7.44
N GLN A 59 -16.43 -14.50 7.52
CA GLN A 59 -17.82 -14.27 7.91
C GLN A 59 -18.14 -14.90 9.27
N GLY A 60 -18.58 -14.09 10.21
CA GLY A 60 -19.06 -14.50 11.52
C GLY A 60 -20.52 -14.15 11.72
N TYR A 61 -21.28 -15.04 12.35
CA TYR A 61 -22.66 -14.78 12.78
C TYR A 61 -22.75 -14.78 14.31
N ASN A 62 -23.25 -13.68 14.87
CA ASN A 62 -23.52 -13.60 16.31
C ASN A 62 -25.00 -13.95 16.57
N ILE A 63 -25.23 -15.12 17.17
CA ILE A 63 -26.58 -15.63 17.43
C ILE A 63 -27.39 -14.79 18.43
N SER A 64 -26.72 -14.14 19.39
CA SER A 64 -27.39 -13.34 20.42
C SER A 64 -27.89 -11.99 19.90
N THR A 65 -27.19 -11.41 18.93
CA THR A 65 -27.57 -10.11 18.34
C THR A 65 -28.17 -10.24 16.94
N LYS A 66 -28.21 -11.47 16.40
CA LYS A 66 -28.60 -11.78 15.02
C LYS A 66 -27.89 -10.90 13.98
N LYS A 67 -26.62 -10.59 14.24
CA LYS A 67 -25.80 -9.74 13.36
C LYS A 67 -24.81 -10.59 12.58
N GLU A 68 -24.73 -10.32 11.29
CA GLU A 68 -23.68 -10.81 10.41
C GLU A 68 -22.51 -9.83 10.43
N THR A 69 -21.31 -10.34 10.61
CA THR A 69 -20.06 -9.57 10.57
C THR A 69 -19.18 -10.13 9.48
N LEU A 70 -18.80 -9.27 8.54
CA LEU A 70 -17.89 -9.57 7.45
C LEU A 70 -16.59 -8.79 7.70
N SER A 71 -15.49 -9.50 7.91
CA SER A 71 -14.15 -8.90 7.99
C SER A 71 -13.43 -9.10 6.68
N MET A 72 -12.78 -8.05 6.18
CA MET A 72 -12.06 -8.02 4.92
C MET A 72 -10.62 -7.60 5.17
N ASP A 73 -9.67 -8.50 4.96
CA ASP A 73 -8.25 -8.29 5.24
C ASP A 73 -7.37 -8.47 3.99
N ILE A 74 -6.38 -7.59 3.82
CA ILE A 74 -5.31 -7.71 2.82
C ILE A 74 -3.96 -7.50 3.52
N LEU A 75 -3.00 -8.40 3.29
CA LEU A 75 -1.60 -8.22 3.69
C LEU A 75 -0.75 -7.88 2.47
N TYR A 76 -0.30 -6.63 2.38
CA TYR A 76 0.50 -6.12 1.28
C TYR A 76 1.76 -5.40 1.79
N GLY A 77 2.78 -5.34 0.92
CA GLY A 77 3.99 -4.58 1.12
C GLY A 77 4.37 -3.84 -0.15
N VAL A 78 4.79 -2.58 0.01
CA VAL A 78 5.30 -1.74 -1.09
C VAL A 78 6.72 -1.31 -0.76
N LYS A 79 7.62 -1.40 -1.75
CA LYS A 79 8.99 -0.92 -1.61
C LYS A 79 9.49 -0.29 -2.90
N ALA A 80 10.13 0.87 -2.80
CA ALA A 80 10.91 1.45 -3.89
C ALA A 80 12.24 0.68 -3.99
N ILE A 81 12.34 -0.21 -4.98
CA ILE A 81 13.54 -1.03 -5.19
C ILE A 81 14.64 -0.18 -5.84
N TYR A 82 14.25 0.66 -6.79
CA TYR A 82 15.14 1.57 -7.49
C TYR A 82 14.59 2.99 -7.40
N PRO A 83 14.88 3.71 -6.29
CA PRO A 83 14.37 5.06 -6.08
C PRO A 83 14.82 6.04 -7.17
N GLN A 84 15.96 5.79 -7.82
CA GLN A 84 16.45 6.60 -8.94
C GLN A 84 15.57 6.53 -10.21
N LEU A 85 14.68 5.54 -10.31
CA LEU A 85 13.78 5.36 -11.46
C LEU A 85 12.37 5.92 -11.22
N ALA A 86 12.15 6.58 -10.08
CA ALA A 86 10.94 7.31 -9.77
C ALA A 86 11.29 8.76 -9.47
N THR A 87 10.50 9.68 -10.03
CA THR A 87 10.62 11.10 -9.73
C THR A 87 9.25 11.69 -9.42
N ARG A 88 9.24 12.63 -8.50
CA ARG A 88 8.08 13.45 -8.17
C ARG A 88 8.22 14.74 -8.95
N VAL A 89 7.36 14.93 -9.95
CA VAL A 89 7.33 16.12 -10.79
C VAL A 89 6.43 17.14 -10.10
N LEU A 90 7.06 18.22 -9.65
CA LEU A 90 6.39 19.41 -9.15
C LEU A 90 6.19 20.34 -10.36
N GLY A 91 4.94 20.67 -10.66
CA GLY A 91 4.55 21.60 -11.72
C GLY A 91 4.18 22.97 -11.15
#